data_AF-A0A0E0HDE5-F1
#
_entry.id   AF-A0A0E0HDE5-F1
#
_cell.length_a   1.000
_cell.length_b   1.000
_cell.length_c   1.000
_cell.angle_alpha   90.00
_cell.angle_beta   90.00
_cell.angle_gamma   90.00
#
_symmetry.space_group_name_H-M   'P 1'
#
loop_
_entity.id
_entity.type
_entity.pdbx_description
1 polymer ?
#
loop_
_entity_poly.entity_id
_entity_poly.type
_entity_poly.pdbx_seq_one_letter_code
_entity_poly.pdbx_strand_id
1 'polypeptide(L)'
;MASGKMENGQQQQQEVRRRRNGEVVVDGSEILQLVENKEAFGKFVEQKFRLLDADGDGRLSVRELQPAVADIGAAIGLPARGSSAQADHIYSEVLNEFTKGKKESVSKSEFQRVLSDILLGMAAGLKRDPIVILRINGEDLNEFVESPRYEPEMAAIFSQVESGNSTLQQCMLAAIRQLTVDHGMPPASDSWVMENIIEPALQELHGDNLEQPVTQEVFFQEFRKFLAILTQRLQGHPVIVAHTENTFDGNGIKKLLSNKLELDKLLDCVWRGVPKEKDRTAKQYIRVAFDRMADSINLPPYGAVEQVDAVVDEAFKMAKAEDGKAVDETEFKKLLTEILGAVMLQLDGNPISVSTNSVLHEPMSTSSTLLSPSPPSPMMLGNGKLGDQ
;
A
#
# COMPACT_ATOMS: atom_id res chain seq x y z
N MET A 1 -43.97 8.55 24.18
CA MET A 1 -42.80 9.44 24.39
C MET A 1 -41.75 8.67 25.17
N ALA A 2 -40.79 8.07 24.48
CA ALA A 2 -39.50 7.58 24.98
C ALA A 2 -38.89 6.66 23.90
N SER A 3 -38.30 7.27 22.87
CA SER A 3 -37.41 6.62 21.92
C SER A 3 -36.53 7.70 21.33
N GLY A 4 -35.22 7.54 21.46
CA GLY A 4 -34.23 8.53 21.06
C GLY A 4 -33.23 8.75 22.16
N LYS A 5 -32.26 7.82 22.28
CA LYS A 5 -30.96 7.99 22.95
C LYS A 5 -30.15 6.69 22.88
N MET A 6 -29.91 6.14 21.69
CA MET A 6 -28.85 5.14 21.45
C MET A 6 -28.37 5.21 19.98
N GLU A 7 -28.10 6.41 19.47
CA GLU A 7 -27.62 6.60 18.09
C GLU A 7 -26.47 7.62 17.98
N ASN A 8 -25.94 8.08 19.13
CA ASN A 8 -24.93 9.16 19.18
C ASN A 8 -23.51 8.69 19.50
N GLY A 9 -23.28 7.38 19.67
CA GLY A 9 -21.97 6.83 20.04
C GLY A 9 -21.10 6.38 18.85
N GLN A 10 -21.68 6.19 17.67
CA GLN A 10 -20.97 5.68 16.48
C GLN A 10 -20.71 6.76 15.42
N GLN A 11 -21.40 7.90 15.49
CA GLN A 11 -21.17 9.04 14.57
C GLN A 11 -20.00 9.95 14.99
N GLN A 12 -19.37 9.74 16.16
CA GLN A 12 -18.25 10.55 16.65
C GLN A 12 -16.85 9.99 16.32
N GLN A 13 -16.72 8.79 15.75
CA GLN A 13 -15.42 8.32 15.22
C GLN A 13 -15.22 8.62 13.73
N GLN A 14 -16.25 9.16 13.06
CA GLN A 14 -16.17 9.70 11.70
C GLN A 14 -16.04 11.24 11.70
N GLU A 15 -15.53 11.80 12.80
CA GLU A 15 -15.31 13.23 12.94
C GLU A 15 -14.03 13.63 12.18
N VAL A 16 -14.22 14.13 10.97
CA VAL A 16 -13.32 15.04 10.25
C VAL A 16 -11.84 14.63 10.30
N ARG A 17 -11.43 13.73 9.40
CA ARG A 17 -10.02 13.70 8.95
C ARG A 17 -9.72 15.07 8.34
N ARG A 18 -9.11 15.96 9.14
CA ARG A 18 -8.51 17.18 8.63
C ARG A 18 -7.54 16.75 7.54
N ARG A 19 -7.71 17.27 6.32
CA ARG A 19 -6.66 17.21 5.30
C ARG A 19 -5.42 17.81 5.94
N ARG A 20 -4.37 17.01 6.10
CA ARG A 20 -3.12 17.51 6.68
C ARG A 20 -2.49 18.49 5.69
N ASN A 21 -1.88 19.56 6.19
CA ASN A 21 -1.20 20.51 5.31
C ASN A 21 -0.05 19.79 4.58
N GLY A 22 -0.14 19.68 3.26
CA GLY A 22 0.85 18.98 2.44
C GLY A 22 0.54 17.51 2.14
N GLU A 23 -0.67 17.04 2.43
CA GLU A 23 -1.16 15.73 2.03
C GLU A 23 -1.42 15.67 0.51
N VAL A 24 -0.78 14.71 -0.17
CA VAL A 24 -1.01 14.42 -1.60
C VAL A 24 -1.55 13.01 -1.74
N VAL A 25 -2.71 12.84 -2.38
CA VAL A 25 -3.30 11.52 -2.62
C VAL A 25 -2.98 11.06 -4.03
N VAL A 26 -2.38 9.88 -4.14
CA VAL A 26 -2.08 9.21 -5.40
C VAL A 26 -3.09 8.08 -5.60
N ASP A 27 -4.12 8.36 -6.40
CA ASP A 27 -5.30 7.49 -6.63
C ASP A 27 -5.36 6.90 -8.04
N GLY A 28 -4.30 7.08 -8.84
CA GLY A 28 -4.22 6.61 -10.22
C GLY A 28 -4.97 7.46 -11.24
N SER A 29 -5.61 8.56 -10.85
CA SER A 29 -6.35 9.44 -11.76
C SER A 29 -5.47 10.05 -12.86
N GLU A 30 -4.24 10.45 -12.53
CA GLU A 30 -3.28 10.97 -13.52
C GLU A 30 -2.86 9.91 -14.55
N ILE A 31 -2.68 8.67 -14.12
CA ILE A 31 -2.36 7.54 -15.01
C ILE A 31 -3.53 7.29 -15.96
N LEU A 32 -4.76 7.29 -15.43
CA LEU A 32 -5.98 7.13 -16.23
C LEU A 32 -6.10 8.25 -17.28
N GLN A 33 -5.90 9.51 -16.88
CA GLN A 33 -5.94 10.66 -17.78
C GLN A 33 -4.89 10.56 -18.90
N LEU A 34 -3.67 10.12 -18.57
CA LEU A 34 -2.62 9.90 -19.57
C LEU A 34 -3.07 8.88 -20.61
N VAL A 35 -3.57 7.72 -20.18
CA VAL A 35 -3.96 6.61 -21.08
C VAL A 35 -5.20 6.95 -21.91
N GLU A 36 -6.17 7.66 -21.34
CA GLU A 36 -7.39 8.09 -22.05
C GLU A 36 -7.10 9.14 -23.14
N ASN A 37 -6.06 9.96 -22.95
CA ASN A 37 -5.60 10.90 -23.97
C ASN A 37 -4.77 10.18 -25.04
N LYS A 38 -5.44 9.68 -26.08
CA LYS A 38 -4.82 8.93 -27.20
C LYS A 38 -3.61 9.62 -27.84
N GLU A 39 -3.59 10.94 -27.93
CA GLU A 39 -2.49 11.68 -28.53
C GLU A 39 -1.28 11.76 -27.58
N ALA A 40 -1.52 12.15 -26.32
CA ALA A 40 -0.47 12.22 -25.31
C ALA A 40 0.13 10.85 -25.05
N PHE A 41 -0.72 9.83 -24.90
CA PHE A 41 -0.28 8.45 -24.75
C PHE A 41 0.48 7.95 -25.97
N GLY A 42 0.02 8.26 -27.19
CA GLY A 42 0.72 7.90 -28.42
C GLY A 42 2.13 8.50 -28.51
N LYS A 43 2.31 9.75 -28.09
CA LYS A 43 3.62 10.42 -28.00
C LYS A 43 4.51 9.80 -26.92
N PHE A 44 3.95 9.52 -25.76
CA PHE A 44 4.65 8.84 -24.66
C PHE A 44 5.15 7.46 -25.11
N VAL A 45 4.29 6.65 -25.73
CA VAL A 45 4.62 5.33 -26.26
C VAL A 45 5.70 5.43 -27.34
N GLU A 46 5.59 6.36 -28.29
CA GLU A 46 6.60 6.56 -29.33
C GLU A 46 7.98 6.88 -28.73
N GLN A 47 8.03 7.79 -27.76
CA GLN A 47 9.27 8.16 -27.08
C GLN A 47 9.89 6.95 -26.37
N LYS A 48 9.09 6.20 -25.59
CA LYS A 48 9.58 5.05 -24.83
C LYS A 48 9.96 3.88 -25.73
N PHE A 49 9.20 3.62 -26.79
CA PHE A 49 9.54 2.60 -27.77
C PHE A 49 10.90 2.87 -28.42
N ARG A 50 11.15 4.12 -28.85
CA ARG A 50 12.44 4.51 -29.46
C ARG A 50 13.63 4.42 -28.49
N LEU A 51 13.40 4.61 -27.20
CA LEU A 51 14.46 4.43 -26.20
C LEU A 51 14.83 2.96 -26.00
N LEU A 52 13.91 2.04 -26.26
CA LEU A 52 14.11 0.61 -26.09
C LEU A 52 14.56 -0.09 -27.37
N ASP A 53 14.10 0.36 -28.54
CA ASP A 53 14.44 -0.16 -29.88
C ASP A 53 15.87 0.28 -30.24
N ALA A 54 16.85 -0.45 -29.71
CA ALA A 54 18.25 -0.07 -29.74
C ALA A 54 18.90 -0.39 -31.09
N ASP A 55 18.43 -1.44 -31.77
CA ASP A 55 18.89 -1.80 -33.11
C ASP A 55 18.09 -1.14 -34.24
N GLY A 56 16.95 -0.52 -33.93
CA GLY A 56 16.14 0.25 -34.87
C GLY A 56 15.39 -0.62 -35.87
N ASP A 57 15.16 -1.90 -35.55
CA ASP A 57 14.43 -2.83 -36.42
C ASP A 57 12.90 -2.61 -36.42
N GLY A 58 12.42 -1.69 -35.57
CA GLY A 58 11.01 -1.35 -35.42
C GLY A 58 10.23 -2.35 -34.55
N ARG A 59 10.93 -3.19 -33.79
CA ARG A 59 10.41 -4.19 -32.86
C ARG A 59 11.23 -4.13 -31.57
N LEU A 60 10.65 -4.65 -30.48
CA LEU A 60 11.33 -4.78 -29.20
C LEU A 60 11.55 -6.24 -28.89
N SER A 61 12.80 -6.67 -28.92
CA SER A 61 13.21 -7.99 -28.45
C SER A 61 13.12 -8.10 -26.93
N VAL A 62 13.12 -9.34 -26.41
CA VAL A 62 13.17 -9.59 -24.96
C VAL A 62 14.39 -8.92 -24.30
N ARG A 63 15.52 -8.86 -25.03
CA ARG A 63 16.76 -8.25 -24.53
C ARG A 63 16.65 -6.73 -24.38
N GLU A 64 15.87 -6.09 -25.25
CA GLU A 64 15.62 -4.65 -25.21
C GLU A 64 14.58 -4.27 -24.13
N LEU A 65 13.60 -5.14 -23.88
CA LEU A 65 12.61 -4.95 -22.82
C LEU A 65 13.19 -5.20 -21.42
N GLN A 66 14.19 -6.08 -21.30
CA GLN A 66 14.74 -6.52 -20.01
C GLN A 66 15.20 -5.39 -19.08
N PRO A 67 16.06 -4.44 -19.52
CA PRO A 67 16.52 -3.35 -18.68
C PRO A 67 15.36 -2.50 -18.18
N ALA A 68 14.41 -2.23 -19.06
CA ALA A 68 13.18 -1.51 -18.78
C ALA A 68 12.34 -2.16 -17.66
N VAL A 69 12.08 -3.47 -17.79
CA VAL A 69 11.31 -4.22 -16.79
C VAL A 69 12.09 -4.30 -15.47
N ALA A 70 13.41 -4.43 -15.52
CA ALA A 70 14.26 -4.43 -14.33
C ALA A 70 14.24 -3.06 -13.61
N ASP A 71 14.34 -1.96 -14.35
CA ASP A 71 14.27 -0.59 -13.81
C ASP A 71 12.92 -0.31 -13.15
N ILE A 72 11.81 -0.76 -13.76
CA ILE A 72 10.49 -0.68 -13.15
C ILE A 72 10.44 -1.54 -11.89
N GLY A 73 10.90 -2.78 -11.97
CA GLY A 73 10.93 -3.70 -10.83
C GLY A 73 11.66 -3.09 -9.64
N ALA A 74 12.86 -2.55 -9.86
CA ALA A 74 13.62 -1.85 -8.83
C ALA A 74 12.87 -0.64 -8.26
N ALA A 75 12.24 0.17 -9.14
CA ALA A 75 11.48 1.35 -8.72
C ALA A 75 10.26 1.03 -7.84
N ILE A 76 9.64 -0.12 -8.04
CA ILE A 76 8.51 -0.60 -7.23
C ILE A 76 8.94 -1.52 -6.08
N GLY A 77 10.25 -1.62 -5.81
CA GLY A 77 10.79 -2.40 -4.69
C GLY A 77 10.84 -3.91 -4.91
N LEU A 78 10.73 -4.40 -6.15
CA LEU A 78 10.99 -5.81 -6.43
C LEU A 78 12.48 -6.12 -6.24
N PRO A 79 12.82 -7.31 -5.70
CA PRO A 79 14.20 -7.78 -5.67
C PRO A 79 14.81 -7.78 -7.07
N ALA A 80 16.14 -7.59 -7.13
CA ALA A 80 16.85 -7.63 -8.40
C ALA A 80 16.69 -9.00 -9.07
N ARG A 81 16.55 -9.01 -10.40
CA ARG A 81 16.55 -10.26 -11.16
C ARG A 81 17.84 -11.06 -10.86
N GLY A 82 17.69 -12.37 -10.63
CA GLY A 82 18.76 -13.27 -10.22
C GLY A 82 18.97 -13.37 -8.70
N SER A 83 18.28 -12.56 -7.88
CA SER A 83 18.39 -12.65 -6.42
C SER A 83 17.68 -13.88 -5.85
N SER A 84 16.61 -14.36 -6.50
CA SER A 84 15.88 -15.57 -6.12
C SER A 84 15.10 -16.13 -7.30
N ALA A 85 14.76 -17.43 -7.23
CA ALA A 85 13.93 -18.09 -8.24
C ALA A 85 12.54 -17.43 -8.39
N GLN A 86 12.00 -16.86 -7.30
CA GLN A 86 10.72 -16.17 -7.31
C GLN A 86 10.82 -14.81 -7.99
N ALA A 87 11.89 -14.04 -7.73
CA ALA A 87 12.14 -12.78 -8.44
C ALA A 87 12.28 -13.04 -9.94
N ASP A 88 13.09 -14.03 -10.32
CA ASP A 88 13.26 -14.43 -11.73
C ASP A 88 11.94 -14.84 -12.38
N HIS A 89 11.08 -15.56 -11.67
CA HIS A 89 9.77 -15.94 -12.16
C HIS A 89 8.90 -14.70 -12.44
N ILE A 90 8.86 -13.72 -11.53
CA ILE A 90 8.10 -12.47 -11.72
C ILE A 90 8.60 -11.72 -12.97
N TYR A 91 9.92 -11.52 -13.12
CA TYR A 91 10.46 -10.86 -14.31
C TYR A 91 10.15 -11.63 -15.60
N SER A 92 10.20 -12.96 -15.56
CA SER A 92 9.86 -13.80 -16.72
C SER A 92 8.38 -13.69 -17.11
N GLU A 93 7.48 -13.63 -16.14
CA GLU A 93 6.04 -13.53 -16.36
C GLU A 93 5.69 -12.19 -17.02
N VAL A 94 6.27 -11.09 -16.54
CA VAL A 94 6.07 -9.76 -17.14
C VAL A 94 6.58 -9.72 -18.59
N LEU A 95 7.78 -10.27 -18.86
CA LEU A 95 8.31 -10.34 -20.22
C LEU A 95 7.47 -11.25 -21.14
N ASN A 96 6.87 -12.30 -20.59
CA ASN A 96 5.96 -13.18 -21.32
C ASN A 96 4.66 -12.47 -21.71
N GLU A 97 4.13 -11.57 -20.88
CA GLU A 97 2.95 -10.76 -21.20
C GLU A 97 3.20 -9.82 -22.40
N PHE A 98 4.40 -9.23 -22.50
CA PHE A 98 4.77 -8.43 -23.68
C PHE A 98 4.89 -9.29 -24.95
N THR A 99 5.43 -10.51 -24.84
CA THR A 99 5.72 -11.39 -25.99
C THR A 99 4.62 -12.40 -26.32
N LYS A 100 3.55 -12.45 -25.52
CA LYS A 100 2.47 -13.45 -25.57
C LYS A 100 2.99 -14.90 -25.58
N GLY A 101 4.15 -15.14 -24.96
CA GLY A 101 4.81 -16.45 -24.87
C GLY A 101 5.18 -17.12 -26.21
N LYS A 102 5.14 -16.41 -27.34
CA LYS A 102 5.27 -17.00 -28.69
C LYS A 102 6.15 -16.23 -29.68
N LYS A 103 6.53 -14.97 -29.39
CA LYS A 103 7.36 -14.15 -30.28
C LYS A 103 8.63 -13.70 -29.58
N GLU A 104 9.75 -13.75 -30.30
CA GLU A 104 11.04 -13.22 -29.82
C GLU A 104 11.08 -11.68 -29.78
N SER A 105 10.10 -11.01 -30.43
CA SER A 105 9.99 -9.55 -30.45
C SER A 105 8.54 -9.04 -30.56
N VAL A 106 8.36 -7.77 -30.18
CA VAL A 106 7.06 -7.10 -30.00
C VAL A 106 6.99 -5.87 -30.90
N SER A 107 5.92 -5.73 -31.70
CA SER A 107 5.72 -4.51 -32.50
C SER A 107 5.31 -3.32 -31.63
N LYS A 108 5.48 -2.09 -32.14
CA LYS A 108 5.02 -0.87 -31.46
C LYS A 108 3.54 -0.91 -31.04
N SER A 109 2.66 -1.41 -31.90
CA SER A 109 1.23 -1.54 -31.58
C SER A 109 0.97 -2.55 -30.45
N GLU A 110 1.75 -3.62 -30.40
CA GLU A 110 1.63 -4.62 -29.33
C GLU A 110 2.16 -4.05 -28.00
N PHE A 111 3.32 -3.38 -28.04
CA PHE A 111 3.89 -2.67 -26.88
C PHE A 111 2.92 -1.62 -26.33
N GLN A 112 2.33 -0.80 -27.21
CA GLN A 112 1.35 0.21 -26.83
C GLN A 112 0.15 -0.40 -26.08
N ARG A 113 -0.40 -1.50 -26.61
CA ARG A 113 -1.56 -2.16 -26.00
C ARG A 113 -1.20 -2.73 -24.64
N VAL A 114 -0.08 -3.46 -24.53
CA VAL A 114 0.34 -4.07 -23.25
C VAL A 114 0.64 -2.99 -22.22
N LEU A 115 1.34 -1.91 -22.60
CA LEU A 115 1.60 -0.78 -21.72
C LEU A 115 0.32 -0.10 -21.25
N SER A 116 -0.67 0.06 -22.14
CA SER A 116 -1.99 0.58 -21.78
C SER A 116 -2.70 -0.33 -20.77
N ASP A 117 -2.71 -1.64 -21.00
CA ASP A 117 -3.36 -2.61 -20.12
C ASP A 117 -2.72 -2.60 -18.72
N ILE A 118 -1.39 -2.51 -18.65
CA ILE A 118 -0.63 -2.40 -17.39
C ILE A 118 -0.94 -1.10 -16.65
N LEU A 119 -0.88 0.05 -17.34
CA LEU A 119 -1.14 1.36 -16.71
C LEU A 119 -2.59 1.48 -16.23
N LEU A 120 -3.55 0.93 -16.97
CA LEU A 120 -4.95 0.86 -16.52
C LEU A 120 -5.10 -0.06 -15.31
N GLY A 121 -4.38 -1.19 -15.27
CA GLY A 121 -4.31 -2.05 -14.10
C GLY A 121 -3.74 -1.33 -12.87
N MET A 122 -2.65 -0.58 -13.03
CA MET A 122 -2.08 0.25 -11.97
C MET A 122 -3.06 1.34 -11.50
N ALA A 123 -3.71 2.04 -12.42
CA ALA A 123 -4.70 3.06 -12.10
C ALA A 123 -5.90 2.47 -11.35
N ALA A 124 -6.38 1.30 -11.75
CA ALA A 124 -7.44 0.58 -11.04
C ALA A 124 -6.99 0.14 -9.63
N GLY A 125 -5.75 -0.34 -9.50
CA GLY A 125 -5.15 -0.70 -8.22
C GLY A 125 -5.04 0.50 -7.27
N LEU A 126 -4.47 1.62 -7.73
CA LEU A 126 -4.35 2.86 -6.94
C LEU A 126 -5.70 3.50 -6.62
N LYS A 127 -6.71 3.32 -7.49
CA LYS A 127 -8.07 3.76 -7.19
C LYS A 127 -8.70 2.95 -6.05
N ARG A 128 -8.37 1.66 -5.97
CA ARG A 128 -8.83 0.76 -4.90
C ARG A 128 -8.07 1.04 -3.60
N ASP A 129 -6.74 1.12 -3.69
CA ASP A 129 -5.79 1.29 -2.60
C ASP A 129 -4.95 2.56 -2.83
N PRO A 130 -5.48 3.76 -2.54
CA PRO A 130 -4.76 5.01 -2.78
C PRO A 130 -3.57 5.17 -1.83
N ILE A 131 -2.49 5.76 -2.35
CA ILE A 131 -1.29 6.06 -1.56
C ILE A 131 -1.35 7.53 -1.14
N VAL A 132 -1.27 7.78 0.15
CA VAL A 132 -1.22 9.13 0.72
C VAL A 132 0.23 9.51 1.00
N ILE A 133 0.72 10.56 0.35
CA ILE A 133 2.04 11.13 0.61
C ILE A 133 1.88 12.19 1.69
N LEU A 134 2.50 11.93 2.83
CA LEU A 134 2.50 12.77 4.01
C LEU A 134 3.85 13.45 4.18
N ARG A 135 3.84 14.75 4.46
CA ARG A 135 5.03 15.50 4.87
C ARG A 135 5.03 15.69 6.37
N ILE A 136 5.82 14.89 7.07
CA ILE A 136 5.94 14.93 8.53
C ILE A 136 7.01 15.96 8.93
N ASN A 137 6.57 17.11 9.46
CA ASN A 137 7.43 18.23 9.87
C ASN A 137 7.37 18.56 11.37
N GLY A 138 6.75 17.68 12.17
CA GLY A 138 6.56 17.86 13.61
C GLY A 138 5.35 18.70 14.02
N GLU A 139 4.60 19.30 13.08
CA GLU A 139 3.38 20.08 13.41
C GLU A 139 2.29 19.17 14.00
N ASP A 140 1.99 18.06 13.32
CA ASP A 140 1.02 17.06 13.78
C ASP A 140 1.46 16.41 15.10
N LEU A 141 2.77 16.17 15.29
CA LEU A 141 3.31 15.62 16.53
C LEU A 141 3.13 16.60 17.70
N ASN A 142 3.34 17.88 17.45
CA ASN A 142 3.09 18.91 18.45
C ASN A 142 1.60 19.05 18.79
N GLU A 143 0.71 19.01 17.79
CA GLU A 143 -0.74 18.99 18.02
C GLU A 143 -1.16 17.76 18.85
N PHE A 144 -0.58 16.60 18.56
CA PHE A 144 -0.82 15.38 19.33
C PHE A 144 -0.42 15.52 20.80
N VAL A 145 0.78 16.04 21.10
CA VAL A 145 1.31 16.21 22.46
C VAL A 145 0.48 17.21 23.29
N GLU A 146 -0.07 18.24 22.65
CA GLU A 146 -0.96 19.23 23.29
C GLU A 146 -2.41 18.73 23.39
N SER A 147 -2.75 17.60 22.76
CA SER A 147 -4.10 17.07 22.75
C SER A 147 -4.46 16.37 24.07
N PRO A 148 -5.76 16.35 24.45
CA PRO A 148 -6.23 15.54 25.58
C PRO A 148 -6.06 14.02 25.39
N ARG A 149 -5.73 13.57 24.18
CA ARG A 149 -5.51 12.14 23.85
C ARG A 149 -4.12 11.65 24.24
N TYR A 150 -3.16 12.56 24.41
CA TYR A 150 -1.78 12.22 24.73
C TYR A 150 -1.66 11.34 25.99
N GLU A 151 -2.18 11.81 27.13
CA GLU A 151 -2.06 11.12 28.42
C GLU A 151 -2.65 9.69 28.42
N PRO A 152 -3.90 9.44 27.96
CA PRO A 152 -4.44 8.08 27.94
C PRO A 152 -3.70 7.15 26.97
N GLU A 153 -3.23 7.66 25.82
CA GLU A 153 -2.47 6.87 24.87
C GLU A 153 -1.06 6.54 25.39
N MET A 154 -0.38 7.50 26.03
CA MET A 154 0.92 7.24 26.66
C MET A 154 0.80 6.23 27.81
N ALA A 155 -0.30 6.24 28.55
CA ALA A 155 -0.53 5.26 29.62
C ALA A 155 -0.68 3.83 29.04
N ALA A 156 -1.41 3.72 27.93
CA ALA A 156 -1.58 2.45 27.23
C ALA A 156 -0.26 1.95 26.62
N ILE A 157 0.52 2.84 25.98
CA ILE A 157 1.85 2.51 25.44
C ILE A 157 2.79 2.10 26.57
N PHE A 158 2.84 2.87 27.66
CA PHE A 158 3.71 2.59 28.81
C PHE A 158 3.44 1.18 29.37
N SER A 159 2.18 0.82 29.59
CA SER A 159 1.77 -0.52 30.05
C SER A 159 2.20 -1.66 29.11
N GLN A 160 2.35 -1.39 27.81
CA GLN A 160 2.79 -2.38 26.82
C GLN A 160 4.31 -2.47 26.71
N VAL A 161 5.04 -1.36 26.91
CA VAL A 161 6.50 -1.31 26.74
C VAL A 161 7.26 -1.55 28.04
N GLU A 162 6.65 -1.26 29.19
CA GLU A 162 7.24 -1.49 30.50
C GLU A 162 7.39 -2.99 30.75
N SER A 163 8.63 -3.46 30.59
CA SER A 163 9.07 -4.74 31.15
C SER A 163 9.92 -4.40 32.37
N GLY A 164 9.64 -4.98 33.53
CA GLY A 164 10.17 -4.51 34.84
C GLY A 164 11.69 -4.41 35.04
N ASN A 165 12.51 -4.62 33.99
CA ASN A 165 13.97 -4.44 33.97
C ASN A 165 14.46 -3.50 32.84
N SER A 166 13.57 -2.79 32.14
CA SER A 166 13.95 -1.92 31.03
C SER A 166 14.40 -0.53 31.50
N THR A 167 15.45 -0.01 30.89
CA THR A 167 15.92 1.37 31.14
C THR A 167 14.94 2.39 30.53
N LEU A 168 14.93 3.63 31.04
CA LEU A 168 14.09 4.69 30.50
C LEU A 168 14.32 4.88 28.99
N GLN A 169 15.57 4.81 28.54
CA GLN A 169 15.91 4.91 27.12
C GLN A 169 15.27 3.79 26.28
N GLN A 170 15.29 2.55 26.76
CA GLN A 170 14.65 1.42 26.08
C GLN A 170 13.13 1.57 26.04
N CYS A 171 12.52 2.02 27.13
CA CYS A 171 11.08 2.33 27.18
C CYS A 171 10.72 3.43 26.18
N MET A 172 11.51 4.49 26.08
CA MET A 172 11.29 5.58 25.12
C MET A 172 11.41 5.11 23.67
N LEU A 173 12.44 4.34 23.34
CA LEU A 173 12.60 3.78 21.99
C LEU A 173 11.46 2.82 21.63
N ALA A 174 11.03 1.99 22.59
CA ALA A 174 9.87 1.12 22.40
C ALA A 174 8.58 1.94 22.23
N ALA A 175 8.40 3.02 22.98
CA ALA A 175 7.24 3.90 22.89
C ALA A 175 7.19 4.66 21.56
N ILE A 176 8.30 5.21 21.08
CA ILE A 176 8.34 5.85 19.75
C ILE A 176 7.92 4.86 18.67
N ARG A 177 8.35 3.59 18.75
CA ARG A 177 7.97 2.57 17.75
C ARG A 177 6.46 2.30 17.70
N GLN A 178 5.72 2.66 18.75
CA GLN A 178 4.26 2.59 18.76
C GLN A 178 3.60 3.86 18.18
N LEU A 179 4.34 4.97 18.07
CA LEU A 179 3.84 6.17 17.41
C LEU A 179 3.91 6.00 15.89
N THR A 180 2.77 6.24 15.26
CA THR A 180 2.58 6.15 13.80
C THR A 180 2.45 7.53 13.18
N VAL A 181 2.23 7.57 11.86
CA VAL A 181 1.93 8.81 11.14
C VAL A 181 0.69 9.52 11.67
N ASP A 182 -0.25 8.83 12.31
CA ASP A 182 -1.45 9.44 12.92
C ASP A 182 -1.11 10.31 14.14
N HIS A 183 0.03 10.03 14.77
CA HIS A 183 0.60 10.82 15.86
C HIS A 183 1.58 11.88 15.34
N GLY A 184 1.70 12.04 14.02
CA GLY A 184 2.66 12.95 13.41
C GLY A 184 4.11 12.46 13.45
N MET A 185 4.34 11.16 13.65
CA MET A 185 5.68 10.57 13.70
C MET A 185 5.97 9.76 12.42
N PRO A 186 7.13 9.93 11.76
CA PRO A 186 7.53 9.03 10.69
C PRO A 186 7.92 7.64 11.26
N PRO A 187 7.91 6.57 10.44
CA PRO A 187 8.25 5.22 10.90
C PRO A 187 9.63 5.16 11.57
N ALA A 188 9.64 4.88 12.87
CA ALA A 188 10.88 4.81 13.66
C ALA A 188 11.74 3.57 13.38
N SER A 189 11.20 2.61 12.63
CA SER A 189 11.94 1.47 12.10
C SER A 189 12.84 1.82 10.91
N ASP A 190 12.63 2.97 10.26
CA ASP A 190 13.45 3.42 9.15
C ASP A 190 14.83 3.89 9.64
N SER A 191 15.89 3.43 8.97
CA SER A 191 17.28 3.71 9.37
C SER A 191 17.59 5.20 9.35
N TRP A 192 17.12 5.93 8.33
CA TRP A 192 17.39 7.36 8.24
C TRP A 192 16.70 8.13 9.36
N VAL A 193 15.45 7.79 9.69
CA VAL A 193 14.70 8.40 10.79
C VAL A 193 15.40 8.13 12.13
N MET A 194 15.87 6.89 12.33
CA MET A 194 16.61 6.53 13.54
C MET A 194 17.90 7.36 13.69
N GLU A 195 18.73 7.39 12.65
CA GLU A 195 20.06 8.03 12.68
C GLU A 195 20.00 9.57 12.70
N ASN A 196 19.03 10.18 12.02
CA ASN A 196 19.00 11.64 11.82
C ASN A 196 18.00 12.36 12.74
N ILE A 197 16.96 11.68 13.21
CA ILE A 197 15.89 12.27 14.03
C ILE A 197 15.94 11.74 15.46
N ILE A 198 15.88 10.41 15.64
CA ILE A 198 15.65 9.79 16.96
C ILE A 198 16.92 9.76 17.82
N GLU A 199 18.02 9.20 17.31
CA GLU A 199 19.29 9.08 18.06
C GLU A 199 19.84 10.45 18.48
N PRO A 200 19.86 11.48 17.61
CA PRO A 200 20.31 12.80 18.01
C PRO A 200 19.39 13.46 19.06
N ALA A 201 18.08 13.19 19.01
CA ALA A 201 17.15 13.67 20.03
C ALA A 201 17.38 12.98 21.40
N LEU A 202 17.73 11.69 21.41
CA LEU A 202 18.11 10.99 22.64
C LEU A 202 19.42 11.51 23.23
N GLN A 203 20.40 11.84 22.38
CA GLN A 203 21.66 12.43 22.83
C GLN A 203 21.45 13.81 23.44
N GLU A 204 20.56 14.61 22.85
CA GLU A 204 20.20 15.95 23.34
C GLU A 204 19.38 15.91 24.64
N LEU A 205 18.67 14.81 24.88
CA LEU A 205 17.97 14.54 26.14
C LEU A 205 19.00 14.25 27.26
N HIS A 206 19.63 15.30 27.79
CA HIS A 206 20.60 15.18 28.88
C HIS A 206 19.87 14.97 30.21
N GLY A 207 19.99 13.76 30.78
CA GLY A 207 19.63 13.49 32.16
C GLY A 207 20.40 12.31 32.71
N ASP A 208 21.02 12.48 33.88
CA ASP A 208 21.61 11.42 34.73
C ASP A 208 20.59 10.32 35.16
N ASN A 209 19.39 10.31 34.56
CA ASN A 209 18.23 9.48 34.91
C ASN A 209 17.87 8.44 33.83
N LEU A 210 18.58 8.35 32.69
CA LEU A 210 18.26 7.40 31.62
C LEU A 210 18.46 5.92 32.01
N GLU A 211 19.26 5.66 33.05
CA GLU A 211 19.51 4.32 33.61
C GLU A 211 18.66 3.99 34.86
N GLN A 212 17.79 4.90 35.32
CA GLN A 212 16.97 4.66 36.51
C GLN A 212 15.72 3.80 36.22
N PRO A 213 15.23 3.05 37.22
CA PRO A 213 13.95 2.34 37.10
C PRO A 213 12.82 3.33 36.81
N VAL A 214 12.00 2.98 35.83
CA VAL A 214 11.01 3.87 35.24
C VAL A 214 9.75 3.88 36.11
N THR A 215 9.36 5.04 36.64
CA THR A 215 7.97 5.26 37.08
C THR A 215 7.17 5.90 35.95
N GLN A 216 5.86 5.69 35.95
CA GLN A 216 4.98 6.25 34.92
C GLN A 216 5.10 7.78 34.83
N GLU A 217 5.17 8.48 35.97
CA GLU A 217 5.29 9.94 36.00
C GLU A 217 6.61 10.43 35.38
N VAL A 218 7.72 9.74 35.66
CA VAL A 218 9.03 10.07 35.09
C VAL A 218 9.03 9.80 33.59
N PHE A 219 8.45 8.67 33.16
CA PHE A 219 8.30 8.37 31.73
C PHE A 219 7.52 9.46 31.00
N PHE A 220 6.36 9.86 31.52
CA PHE A 220 5.51 10.86 30.88
C PHE A 220 6.21 12.22 30.73
N GLN A 221 6.89 12.65 31.80
CA GLN A 221 7.58 13.93 31.81
C GLN A 221 8.76 13.93 30.82
N GLU A 222 9.59 12.89 30.86
CA GLU A 222 10.77 12.81 30.00
C GLU A 222 10.39 12.50 28.54
N PHE A 223 9.38 11.67 28.30
CA PHE A 223 8.88 11.40 26.95
C PHE A 223 8.27 12.65 26.32
N ARG A 224 7.53 13.47 27.07
CA ARG A 224 7.03 14.75 26.56
C ARG A 224 8.16 15.68 26.12
N LYS A 225 9.24 15.79 26.89
CA LYS A 225 10.44 16.55 26.51
C LYS A 225 11.10 15.97 25.25
N PHE A 226 11.20 14.65 25.19
CA PHE A 226 11.77 13.94 24.05
C PHE A 226 10.97 14.21 22.76
N LEU A 227 9.64 14.13 22.81
CA LEU A 227 8.78 14.47 21.68
C LEU A 227 8.93 15.95 21.26
N ALA A 228 9.13 16.87 22.21
CA ALA A 228 9.40 18.28 21.88
C ALA A 228 10.71 18.46 21.09
N ILE A 229 11.77 17.73 21.46
CA ILE A 229 13.05 17.72 20.72
C ILE A 229 12.85 17.12 19.33
N LEU A 230 12.11 16.01 19.21
CA LEU A 230 11.78 15.39 17.92
C LEU A 230 11.02 16.35 17.01
N THR A 231 10.03 17.08 17.55
CA THR A 231 9.30 18.12 16.84
C THR A 231 10.26 19.16 16.24
N GLN A 232 11.21 19.67 17.03
CA GLN A 232 12.20 20.64 16.53
C GLN A 232 13.09 20.04 15.42
N ARG A 233 13.48 18.77 15.55
CA ARG A 233 14.28 18.09 14.52
C ARG A 233 13.51 17.86 13.23
N LEU A 234 12.25 17.46 13.31
CA LEU A 234 11.36 17.29 12.17
C LEU A 234 11.04 18.63 11.48
N GLN A 235 11.04 19.75 12.20
CA GLN A 235 10.93 21.08 11.59
C GLN A 235 12.17 21.41 10.73
N GLY A 236 13.37 21.05 11.20
CA GLY A 236 14.62 21.22 10.46
C GLY A 236 14.81 20.21 9.32
N HIS A 237 14.35 18.97 9.52
CA HIS A 237 14.48 17.86 8.58
C HIS A 237 13.13 17.15 8.39
N PRO A 238 12.22 17.72 7.59
CA PRO A 238 10.92 17.12 7.32
C PRO A 238 11.08 15.78 6.60
N VAL A 239 10.26 14.80 6.97
CA VAL A 239 10.29 13.45 6.41
C VAL A 239 9.08 13.24 5.50
N ILE A 240 9.31 12.74 4.29
CA ILE A 240 8.22 12.36 3.39
C ILE A 240 7.90 10.89 3.63
N VAL A 241 6.63 10.58 3.89
CA VAL A 241 6.15 9.24 4.17
C VAL A 241 5.04 8.88 3.18
N ALA A 242 5.19 7.77 2.48
CA ALA A 242 4.10 7.12 1.77
C ALA A 242 3.30 6.29 2.78
N HIS A 243 2.03 6.61 2.92
CA HIS A 243 1.08 5.98 3.82
C HIS A 243 -0.06 5.34 3.02
N THR A 244 -0.33 4.07 3.29
CA THR A 244 -1.55 3.40 2.83
C THR A 244 -2.33 2.92 4.04
N GLU A 245 -3.66 3.01 3.96
CA GLU A 245 -4.55 2.52 4.99
C GLU A 245 -5.78 1.91 4.35
N ASN A 246 -5.99 0.63 4.64
CA ASN A 246 -7.10 -0.14 4.12
C ASN A 246 -7.93 -0.68 5.28
N THR A 247 -9.25 -0.42 5.24
CA THR A 247 -10.20 -0.94 6.22
C THR A 247 -11.10 -1.97 5.57
N PHE A 248 -11.13 -3.17 6.14
CA PHE A 248 -11.97 -4.29 5.74
C PHE A 248 -13.11 -4.43 6.74
N ASP A 249 -14.29 -3.94 6.37
CA ASP A 249 -15.49 -3.83 7.22
C ASP A 249 -16.66 -4.73 6.75
N GLY A 250 -16.43 -5.54 5.70
CA GLY A 250 -17.45 -6.41 5.12
C GLY A 250 -18.52 -5.67 4.30
N ASN A 251 -18.45 -4.35 4.13
CA ASN A 251 -19.47 -3.58 3.40
C ASN A 251 -19.47 -3.93 1.90
N GLY A 252 -18.31 -4.24 1.32
CA GLY A 252 -18.20 -4.74 -0.06
C GLY A 252 -19.00 -6.03 -0.26
N ILE A 253 -18.86 -6.98 0.67
CA ILE A 253 -19.65 -8.21 0.68
C ILE A 253 -21.13 -7.92 0.89
N LYS A 254 -21.47 -7.06 1.86
CA LYS A 254 -22.86 -6.67 2.17
C LYS A 254 -23.58 -6.10 0.96
N LYS A 255 -22.90 -5.23 0.20
CA LYS A 255 -23.41 -4.66 -1.05
C LYS A 255 -23.65 -5.74 -2.10
N LEU A 256 -22.70 -6.67 -2.28
CA LEU A 256 -22.85 -7.78 -3.22
C LEU A 256 -24.02 -8.71 -2.83
N LEU A 257 -24.10 -9.13 -1.57
CA LEU A 257 -25.16 -10.00 -1.06
C LEU A 257 -26.56 -9.35 -1.13
N SER A 258 -26.62 -8.02 -1.06
CA SER A 258 -27.88 -7.26 -1.21
C SER A 258 -28.40 -7.26 -2.66
N ASN A 259 -27.56 -7.55 -3.66
CA ASN A 259 -27.93 -7.58 -5.07
C ASN A 259 -27.84 -9.00 -5.65
N LYS A 260 -28.95 -9.73 -5.55
CA LYS A 260 -29.03 -11.12 -6.02
C LYS A 260 -28.59 -11.31 -7.47
N LEU A 261 -28.92 -10.38 -8.37
CA LEU A 261 -28.55 -10.48 -9.79
C LEU A 261 -27.03 -10.35 -10.00
N GLU A 262 -26.39 -9.43 -9.30
CA GLU A 262 -24.93 -9.25 -9.37
C GLU A 262 -24.20 -10.42 -8.71
N LEU A 263 -24.70 -10.89 -7.56
CA LEU A 263 -24.19 -12.08 -6.89
C LEU A 263 -24.26 -13.30 -7.80
N ASP A 264 -25.43 -13.62 -8.37
CA ASP A 264 -25.60 -14.79 -9.24
C ASP A 264 -24.68 -14.71 -10.47
N LYS A 265 -24.57 -13.53 -11.11
CA LYS A 265 -23.65 -13.30 -12.25
C LYS A 265 -22.18 -13.50 -11.87
N LEU A 266 -21.77 -13.00 -10.71
CA LEU A 266 -20.39 -13.12 -10.24
C LEU A 266 -20.08 -14.58 -9.90
N LEU A 267 -20.99 -15.27 -9.22
CA LEU A 267 -20.89 -16.69 -8.90
C LEU A 267 -20.78 -17.56 -10.17
N ASP A 268 -21.57 -17.27 -11.21
CA ASP A 268 -21.47 -17.92 -12.53
C ASP A 268 -20.11 -17.67 -13.21
N CYS A 269 -19.59 -16.45 -13.09
CA CYS A 269 -18.30 -16.07 -13.64
C CYS A 269 -17.16 -16.82 -12.94
N VAL A 270 -17.17 -16.80 -11.61
CA VAL A 270 -16.18 -17.48 -10.77
C VAL A 270 -16.21 -18.97 -11.00
N TRP A 271 -17.39 -19.61 -11.00
CA TRP A 271 -17.51 -21.04 -11.27
C TRP A 271 -16.92 -21.47 -12.62
N ARG A 272 -17.09 -20.65 -13.68
CA ARG A 272 -16.48 -20.91 -14.99
C ARG A 272 -14.97 -20.70 -15.00
N GLY A 273 -14.46 -19.79 -14.16
CA GLY A 273 -13.05 -19.44 -14.10
C GLY A 273 -12.20 -20.33 -13.19
N VAL A 274 -12.78 -21.01 -12.20
CA VAL A 274 -12.00 -21.85 -11.28
C VAL A 274 -11.52 -23.14 -11.99
N PRO A 275 -10.22 -23.50 -11.89
CA PRO A 275 -9.68 -24.70 -12.53
C PRO A 275 -10.29 -25.99 -11.96
N LYS A 276 -10.91 -26.82 -12.82
CA LYS A 276 -11.56 -28.09 -12.46
C LYS A 276 -10.56 -29.26 -12.36
N GLU A 277 -9.51 -29.07 -11.58
CA GLU A 277 -8.48 -30.11 -11.33
C GLU A 277 -9.04 -31.20 -10.41
N LYS A 278 -8.65 -32.47 -10.67
CA LYS A 278 -9.21 -33.64 -9.97
C LYS A 278 -8.70 -33.83 -8.54
N ASP A 279 -7.60 -33.18 -8.16
CA ASP A 279 -6.88 -33.43 -6.90
C ASP A 279 -6.93 -32.24 -5.91
N ARG A 280 -7.74 -31.20 -6.15
CA ARG A 280 -7.89 -30.08 -5.20
C ARG A 280 -8.91 -30.37 -4.10
N THR A 281 -8.60 -29.96 -2.87
CA THR A 281 -9.57 -29.98 -1.78
C THR A 281 -10.64 -28.89 -1.98
N ALA A 282 -11.85 -29.07 -1.42
CA ALA A 282 -12.90 -28.06 -1.46
C ALA A 282 -12.42 -26.71 -0.92
N LYS A 283 -11.59 -26.73 0.14
CA LYS A 283 -10.96 -25.53 0.72
C LYS A 283 -10.07 -24.79 -0.29
N GLN A 284 -9.18 -25.49 -0.99
CA GLN A 284 -8.33 -24.89 -2.02
C GLN A 284 -9.15 -24.35 -3.20
N TYR A 285 -10.20 -25.06 -3.58
CA TYR A 285 -11.08 -24.67 -4.66
C TYR A 285 -11.85 -23.37 -4.34
N ILE A 286 -12.36 -23.25 -3.12
CA ILE A 286 -13.08 -22.07 -2.64
C ILE A 286 -12.12 -20.90 -2.37
N ARG A 287 -10.88 -21.13 -1.92
CA ARG A 287 -9.87 -20.06 -1.81
C ARG A 287 -9.59 -19.39 -3.16
N VAL A 288 -9.38 -20.20 -4.20
CA VAL A 288 -9.20 -19.69 -5.58
C VAL A 288 -10.45 -18.96 -6.07
N ALA A 289 -11.63 -19.39 -5.63
CA ALA A 289 -12.87 -18.66 -5.92
C ALA A 289 -12.88 -17.30 -5.22
N PHE A 290 -12.55 -17.24 -3.93
CA PHE A 290 -12.44 -16.01 -3.14
C PHE A 290 -11.48 -15.02 -3.79
N ASP A 291 -10.28 -15.47 -4.17
CA ASP A 291 -9.28 -14.60 -4.82
C ASP A 291 -9.81 -13.99 -6.13
N ARG A 292 -10.63 -14.73 -6.89
CA ARG A 292 -11.23 -14.24 -8.13
C ARG A 292 -12.34 -13.20 -7.93
N MET A 293 -12.94 -13.15 -6.74
CA MET A 293 -13.98 -12.17 -6.39
C MET A 293 -13.52 -11.12 -5.39
N ALA A 294 -12.27 -11.19 -4.90
CA ALA A 294 -11.65 -10.27 -3.94
C ALA A 294 -11.91 -8.79 -4.29
N ASP A 295 -11.68 -8.42 -5.55
CA ASP A 295 -11.94 -7.07 -6.07
C ASP A 295 -13.42 -6.64 -5.97
N SER A 296 -14.35 -7.57 -6.17
CA SER A 296 -15.79 -7.30 -6.14
C SER A 296 -16.34 -7.20 -4.72
N ILE A 297 -15.65 -7.79 -3.74
CA ILE A 297 -16.05 -7.82 -2.33
C ILE A 297 -15.21 -6.92 -1.43
N ASN A 298 -14.26 -6.18 -2.02
CA ASN A 298 -13.34 -5.28 -1.33
C ASN A 298 -12.53 -5.98 -0.22
N LEU A 299 -12.06 -7.18 -0.51
CA LEU A 299 -11.14 -7.93 0.36
C LEU A 299 -9.79 -8.11 -0.33
N PRO A 300 -8.70 -8.25 0.43
CA PRO A 300 -7.41 -8.57 -0.15
C PRO A 300 -7.42 -10.04 -0.62
N PRO A 301 -6.54 -10.42 -1.58
CA PRO A 301 -6.30 -11.82 -1.90
C PRO A 301 -5.87 -12.61 -0.66
N TYR A 302 -6.22 -13.88 -0.60
CA TYR A 302 -5.86 -14.73 0.54
C TYR A 302 -4.33 -14.85 0.65
N GLY A 303 -3.79 -14.67 1.85
CA GLY A 303 -2.35 -14.64 2.14
C GLY A 303 -1.73 -13.25 2.12
N ALA A 304 -2.47 -12.21 1.72
CA ALA A 304 -1.96 -10.84 1.73
C ALA A 304 -2.09 -10.16 3.10
N VAL A 305 -3.10 -10.52 3.89
CA VAL A 305 -3.36 -9.93 5.21
C VAL A 305 -3.78 -11.05 6.18
N GLU A 306 -2.87 -11.44 7.08
CA GLU A 306 -3.07 -12.57 8.00
C GLU A 306 -4.34 -12.43 8.87
N GLN A 307 -4.68 -11.21 9.28
CA GLN A 307 -5.88 -10.96 10.09
C GLN A 307 -7.17 -11.22 9.30
N VAL A 308 -7.19 -10.84 8.02
CA VAL A 308 -8.34 -11.12 7.14
C VAL A 308 -8.39 -12.60 6.80
N ASP A 309 -7.23 -13.23 6.57
CA ASP A 309 -7.14 -14.67 6.32
C ASP A 309 -7.69 -15.48 7.50
N ALA A 310 -7.43 -15.04 8.74
CA ALA A 310 -7.98 -15.64 9.94
C ALA A 310 -9.52 -15.57 9.97
N VAL A 311 -10.11 -14.42 9.62
CA VAL A 311 -11.57 -14.26 9.51
C VAL A 311 -12.15 -15.19 8.45
N VAL A 312 -11.48 -15.28 7.29
CA VAL A 312 -11.87 -16.18 6.20
C VAL A 312 -11.79 -17.64 6.64
N ASP A 313 -10.69 -18.07 7.28
CA ASP A 313 -10.52 -19.43 7.77
C ASP A 313 -11.54 -19.81 8.86
N GLU A 314 -11.93 -18.86 9.74
CA GLU A 314 -13.02 -19.08 10.69
C GLU A 314 -14.37 -19.22 9.98
N ALA A 315 -14.65 -18.41 8.96
CA ALA A 315 -15.86 -18.55 8.14
C ALA A 315 -15.92 -19.92 7.43
N PHE A 316 -14.78 -20.44 6.96
CA PHE A 316 -14.67 -21.80 6.40
C PHE A 316 -15.06 -22.88 7.41
N LYS A 317 -14.61 -22.76 8.68
CA LYS A 317 -14.97 -23.69 9.76
C LYS A 317 -16.46 -23.63 10.06
N MET A 318 -17.04 -22.43 10.14
CA MET A 318 -18.47 -22.24 10.41
C MET A 318 -19.36 -22.81 9.31
N ALA A 319 -18.95 -22.71 8.04
CA ALA A 319 -19.68 -23.24 6.90
C ALA A 319 -19.57 -24.78 6.74
N LYS A 320 -18.92 -25.48 7.67
CA LYS A 320 -18.70 -26.95 7.64
C LYS A 320 -18.04 -27.41 6.33
N ALA A 321 -17.14 -26.61 5.78
CA ALA A 321 -16.45 -26.88 4.52
C ALA A 321 -15.30 -27.90 4.65
N GLU A 322 -15.24 -28.70 5.72
CA GLU A 322 -14.18 -29.70 5.92
C GLU A 322 -14.57 -31.05 5.30
N ASP A 323 -13.81 -31.42 4.25
CA ASP A 323 -13.74 -32.74 3.60
C ASP A 323 -15.05 -33.34 3.03
N GLY A 324 -15.73 -32.57 2.17
CA GLY A 324 -16.82 -33.04 1.30
C GLY A 324 -16.37 -33.30 -0.15
N LYS A 325 -16.87 -34.40 -0.73
CA LYS A 325 -16.64 -34.87 -2.11
C LYS A 325 -17.25 -33.90 -3.15
N ALA A 326 -16.60 -33.77 -4.31
CA ALA A 326 -17.05 -33.11 -5.55
C ALA A 326 -18.29 -32.21 -5.42
N VAL A 327 -18.03 -30.93 -5.14
CA VAL A 327 -19.05 -29.90 -5.02
C VAL A 327 -19.68 -29.65 -6.40
N ASP A 328 -20.97 -29.91 -6.55
CA ASP A 328 -21.69 -29.52 -7.76
C ASP A 328 -21.84 -27.98 -7.84
N GLU A 329 -22.21 -27.45 -8.99
CA GLU A 329 -22.29 -26.00 -9.19
C GLU A 329 -23.24 -25.31 -8.19
N THR A 330 -24.33 -25.96 -7.81
CA THR A 330 -25.34 -25.37 -6.93
C THR A 330 -24.85 -25.36 -5.49
N GLU A 331 -24.27 -26.47 -5.05
CA GLU A 331 -23.65 -26.61 -3.74
C GLU A 331 -22.47 -25.64 -3.59
N PHE A 332 -21.68 -25.44 -4.65
CA PHE A 332 -20.54 -24.52 -4.65
C PHE A 332 -21.00 -23.08 -4.46
N LYS A 333 -21.98 -22.65 -5.26
CA LYS A 333 -22.53 -21.29 -5.17
C LYS A 333 -23.15 -21.03 -3.80
N LYS A 334 -23.87 -22.02 -3.26
CA LYS A 334 -24.47 -21.95 -1.94
C LYS A 334 -23.40 -21.81 -0.85
N LEU A 335 -22.40 -22.69 -0.85
CA LEU A 335 -21.31 -22.68 0.12
C LEU A 335 -20.50 -21.38 0.06
N LEU A 336 -20.17 -20.91 -1.14
CA LEU A 336 -19.46 -19.65 -1.32
C LEU A 336 -20.28 -18.46 -0.80
N THR A 337 -21.60 -18.46 -1.03
CA THR A 337 -22.50 -17.44 -0.48
C THR A 337 -22.59 -17.48 1.04
N GLU A 338 -22.62 -18.67 1.65
CA GLU A 338 -22.63 -18.85 3.10
C GLU A 338 -21.33 -18.34 3.74
N ILE A 339 -20.18 -18.66 3.14
CA ILE A 339 -18.87 -18.18 3.62
C ILE A 339 -18.79 -16.66 3.49
N LEU A 340 -19.22 -16.07 2.36
CA LEU A 340 -19.29 -14.62 2.20
C LEU A 340 -20.16 -13.98 3.29
N GLY A 341 -21.33 -14.54 3.58
CA GLY A 341 -22.18 -14.06 4.67
C GLY A 341 -21.51 -14.14 6.04
N ALA A 342 -20.78 -15.21 6.33
CA ALA A 342 -20.05 -15.37 7.58
C ALA A 342 -18.87 -14.39 7.72
N VAL A 343 -18.09 -14.18 6.65
CA VAL A 343 -17.02 -13.17 6.63
C VAL A 343 -17.59 -11.76 6.81
N MET A 344 -18.67 -11.44 6.11
CA MET A 344 -19.36 -10.15 6.25
C MET A 344 -19.77 -9.88 7.69
N LEU A 345 -20.42 -10.85 8.37
CA LEU A 345 -20.86 -10.68 9.76
C LEU A 345 -19.69 -10.46 10.72
N GLN A 346 -18.57 -11.14 10.51
CA GLN A 346 -17.38 -10.97 11.35
C GLN A 346 -16.73 -9.60 11.16
N LEU A 347 -16.60 -9.14 9.91
CA LEU A 347 -16.00 -7.84 9.61
C LEU A 347 -16.93 -6.66 9.95
N ASP A 348 -18.25 -6.81 9.82
CA ASP A 348 -19.24 -5.78 10.23
C ASP A 348 -19.23 -5.58 11.75
N GLY A 349 -18.95 -6.66 12.52
CA GLY A 349 -18.79 -6.61 13.98
C GLY A 349 -17.42 -6.14 14.45
N ASN A 350 -16.35 -6.45 13.71
CA ASN A 350 -14.98 -6.07 14.03
C ASN A 350 -14.17 -5.77 12.75
N PRO A 351 -14.22 -4.52 12.26
CA PRO A 351 -13.47 -4.11 11.08
C PRO A 351 -11.97 -4.25 11.29
N ILE A 352 -11.25 -4.66 10.24
CA ILE A 352 -9.80 -4.79 10.27
C ILE A 352 -9.20 -3.63 9.50
N SER A 353 -8.39 -2.81 10.17
CA SER A 353 -7.63 -1.74 9.51
C SER A 353 -6.16 -2.13 9.44
N VAL A 354 -5.59 -2.07 8.23
CA VAL A 354 -4.17 -2.32 7.97
C VAL A 354 -3.57 -1.05 7.41
N SER A 355 -2.52 -0.56 8.05
CA SER A 355 -1.75 0.57 7.55
C SER A 355 -0.32 0.16 7.26
N THR A 356 0.23 0.70 6.16
CA THR A 356 1.65 0.57 5.82
C THR A 356 2.24 1.95 5.67
N ASN A 357 3.43 2.15 6.24
CA ASN A 357 4.14 3.42 6.22
C ASN A 357 5.55 3.18 5.71
N SER A 358 5.96 3.93 4.70
CA SER A 358 7.31 3.86 4.13
C SER A 358 7.89 5.25 4.01
N VAL A 359 9.11 5.45 4.51
CA VAL A 359 9.83 6.71 4.32
C VAL A 359 10.32 6.77 2.89
N LEU A 360 9.94 7.85 2.20
CA LEU A 360 10.41 8.13 0.86
C LEU A 360 11.77 8.81 0.95
N HIS A 361 12.81 8.01 0.72
CA HIS A 361 14.15 8.52 0.48
C HIS A 361 14.17 9.13 -0.93
N GLU A 362 14.66 10.35 -1.07
CA GLU A 362 14.99 10.86 -2.41
C GLU A 362 15.90 9.82 -3.08
N PRO A 363 15.56 9.31 -4.28
CA PRO A 363 16.34 8.27 -4.90
C PRO A 363 17.76 8.79 -5.11
N MET A 364 18.73 8.06 -4.55
CA MET A 364 20.13 8.19 -4.92
C MET A 364 20.27 7.84 -6.39
N SER A 365 19.99 8.80 -7.27
CA SER A 365 20.32 8.79 -8.70
C SER A 365 20.07 7.46 -9.42
N THR A 366 18.88 6.89 -9.34
CA THR A 366 18.41 5.88 -10.29
C THR A 366 17.14 6.40 -10.96
N SER A 367 17.30 7.33 -11.89
CA SER A 367 16.22 7.76 -12.77
C SER A 367 15.74 6.54 -13.57
N SER A 368 14.58 5.98 -13.23
CA SER A 368 13.91 5.01 -14.09
C SER A 368 13.58 5.67 -15.42
N THR A 369 14.41 5.43 -16.43
CA THR A 369 14.32 6.06 -17.76
C THR A 369 12.96 5.84 -18.43
N LEU A 370 12.20 4.81 -17.99
CA LEU A 370 10.85 4.52 -18.47
C LEU A 370 9.74 5.39 -17.89
N LEU A 371 9.77 5.75 -16.60
CA LEU A 371 8.67 6.47 -15.95
C LEU A 371 8.98 7.96 -15.73
N SER A 372 10.23 8.38 -15.88
CA SER A 372 10.58 9.80 -15.80
C SER A 372 10.07 10.59 -17.02
N PRO A 373 9.37 11.71 -16.84
CA PRO A 373 9.22 12.71 -17.89
C PRO A 373 10.59 13.37 -18.15
N SER A 374 10.97 13.51 -19.41
CA SER A 374 12.17 14.28 -19.76
C SER A 374 11.91 15.77 -19.48
N PRO A 375 12.87 16.53 -18.94
CA PRO A 375 12.72 17.97 -18.83
C PRO A 375 12.55 18.58 -20.24
N PRO A 376 11.72 19.61 -20.40
CA PRO A 376 11.60 20.32 -21.67
C PRO A 376 12.98 20.88 -22.04
N SER A 377 13.45 20.59 -23.26
CA SER A 377 14.75 21.08 -23.73
C SER A 377 14.80 22.60 -23.61
N PRO A 378 15.90 23.19 -23.13
CA PRO A 378 16.03 24.64 -23.10
C PRO A 378 16.01 25.15 -24.54
N MET A 379 15.01 25.97 -24.86
CA MET A 379 14.99 26.75 -26.09
C MET A 379 16.28 27.56 -26.16
N MET A 380 17.16 27.21 -27.09
CA MET A 380 18.30 28.03 -27.49
C MET A 380 17.76 29.35 -28.04
N LEU A 381 17.75 30.39 -27.22
CA LEU A 381 17.68 31.78 -27.67
C LEU A 381 18.95 32.05 -28.47
N GLY A 382 18.81 32.00 -29.79
CA GLY A 382 19.86 32.35 -30.73
C GLY A 382 20.22 33.83 -30.59
N ASN A 383 21.34 34.11 -29.93
CA ASN A 383 21.99 35.41 -30.03
C ASN A 383 22.71 35.49 -31.37
N GLY A 384 22.04 36.11 -32.34
CA GLY A 384 22.63 36.50 -33.61
C GLY A 384 23.57 37.71 -33.45
N LYS A 385 24.80 37.51 -33.92
CA LYS A 385 25.74 38.48 -34.51
C LYS A 385 26.27 39.64 -33.64
N LEU A 386 27.55 39.52 -33.29
CA LEU A 386 28.48 40.64 -33.27
C LEU A 386 29.75 40.24 -34.04
N GLY A 387 30.13 41.04 -35.03
CA GLY A 387 31.41 40.92 -35.75
C GLY A 387 31.26 41.00 -37.26
N ASP A 388 31.43 42.19 -37.84
CA ASP A 388 32.54 42.45 -38.75
C ASP A 388 32.66 43.94 -39.12
N GLN A 389 33.91 44.41 -38.98
CA GLN A 389 34.54 45.69 -39.38
C GLN A 389 34.35 46.93 -38.49
#